data_AF-A0A2V9K2A0-F1
#
_entry.id   AF-A0A2V9K2A0-F1
#
_cell.length_a   1.000
_cell.length_b   1.000
_cell.length_c   1.000
_cell.angle_alpha   90.00
_cell.angle_beta   90.00
_cell.angle_gamma   90.00
#
_symmetry.space_group_name_H-M   'P 1'
#
loop_
_entity.id
_entity.type
_entity.pdbx_description
1 polymer ?
#
loop_
_entity_poly.entity_id
_entity_poly.type
_entity_poly.pdbx_seq_one_letter_code
_entity_poly.pdbx_strand_id
1 'polypeptide(L)' 'MSPLYIARSSKIAARNLGGEMVIMSARDSTLFNLNDVGTAIWEAADGQSSLEEIVERKVCAEFDVKATEALR' A
#
# COMPACT_ATOMS: atom_id res chain seq x y z
N MET A 1 19.87 -1.76 8.56
CA MET A 1 19.13 -2.45 7.48
C MET A 1 19.13 -1.55 6.26
N SER A 2 19.18 -2.10 5.05
CA SER A 2 19.03 -1.30 3.83
C SER A 2 17.55 -0.90 3.66
N PRO A 3 17.25 0.32 3.17
CA PRO A 3 15.87 0.76 2.97
C PRO A 3 15.16 -0.12 1.93
N LEU A 4 13.90 -0.44 2.21
CA LEU A 4 13.04 -1.23 1.32
C LEU A 4 12.13 -0.31 0.51
N TYR A 5 12.11 -0.46 -0.81
CA TYR A 5 11.28 0.35 -1.71
C TYR A 5 10.23 -0.54 -2.37
N ILE A 6 8.96 -0.21 -2.19
CA ILE A 6 7.83 -1.00 -2.70
C ILE A 6 7.23 -0.29 -3.91
N ALA A 7 7.17 -0.99 -5.05
CA ALA A 7 6.57 -0.50 -6.27
C ALA A 7 5.40 -1.39 -6.69
N ARG A 8 4.31 -0.77 -7.15
CA ARG A 8 3.19 -1.48 -7.76
C ARG A 8 3.61 -2.15 -9.07
N SER A 9 3.16 -3.39 -9.27
CA SER A 9 3.39 -4.11 -10.52
C SER A 9 2.60 -3.48 -11.67
N SER A 10 3.26 -3.29 -12.82
CA SER A 10 2.61 -2.80 -14.05
C SER A 10 1.64 -3.79 -14.69
N LYS A 11 1.59 -5.04 -14.20
CA LYS A 11 0.69 -6.11 -14.67
C LYS A 11 -0.58 -6.24 -13.83
N ILE A 12 -0.84 -5.27 -12.95
CA ILE A 12 -2.00 -5.26 -12.07
C ILE A 12 -2.87 -4.07 -12.46
N ALA A 13 -4.17 -4.33 -12.68
CA ALA A 13 -5.15 -3.27 -12.79
C ALA A 13 -5.64 -2.91 -11.37
N ALA A 14 -5.70 -1.61 -11.06
CA ALA A 14 -6.16 -1.15 -9.76
C ALA A 14 -7.05 0.09 -9.92
N ARG A 15 -8.10 0.19 -9.10
CA ARG A 15 -9.00 1.34 -9.07
C ARG A 15 -9.51 1.58 -7.66
N ASN A 16 -9.46 2.83 -7.21
CA ASN A 16 -10.12 3.27 -5.99
C ASN A 16 -11.63 3.41 -6.26
N LEU A 17 -12.45 2.72 -5.47
CA LEU A 17 -13.90 2.73 -5.53
C LEU A 17 -14.46 2.99 -4.13
N GLY A 18 -14.86 4.24 -3.85
CA GLY A 18 -15.49 4.59 -2.58
C GLY A 18 -14.57 4.54 -1.37
N GLY A 19 -13.25 4.70 -1.55
CA GLY A 19 -12.25 4.67 -0.47
C GLY A 19 -11.49 3.34 -0.39
N GLU A 20 -11.99 2.29 -1.03
CA GLU A 20 -11.33 0.99 -1.08
C GLU A 20 -10.63 0.77 -2.43
N MET A 21 -9.45 0.17 -2.39
CA MET A 21 -8.72 -0.21 -3.60
C MET A 21 -9.16 -1.59 -4.07
N VAL A 22 -9.72 -1.65 -5.28
CA VAL A 22 -9.98 -2.91 -5.98
C VAL A 22 -8.81 -3.21 -6.89
N ILE A 23 -8.23 -4.41 -6.75
CA ILE A 23 -7.04 -4.86 -7.46
C ILE A 23 -7.36 -6.14 -8.22
N MET A 24 -7.06 -6.15 -9.52
CA MET A 24 -7.20 -7.32 -10.37
C MET A 24 -5.84 -7.77 -10.90
N SER A 25 -5.46 -9.00 -10.55
CA SER A 25 -4.29 -9.67 -11.10
C SER A 25 -4.63 -10.26 -12.46
N ALA A 26 -4.03 -9.73 -13.53
CA ALA A 26 -4.22 -10.28 -14.87
C ALA A 26 -3.60 -11.68 -15.05
N ARG A 27 -2.75 -12.13 -14.11
CA ARG A 27 -2.03 -13.41 -14.21
C ARG A 27 -2.92 -14.61 -13.86
N ASP A 28 -3.75 -14.45 -12.85
CA ASP A 28 -4.57 -15.52 -12.29
C ASP A 28 -6.06 -15.14 -12.21
N SER A 29 -6.43 -13.98 -12.76
CA SER A 29 -7.80 -13.45 -12.73
C SER A 29 -8.38 -13.32 -11.31
N THR A 30 -7.50 -13.12 -10.32
CA THR A 30 -7.92 -12.93 -8.93
C THR A 30 -8.21 -11.45 -8.66
N LEU A 31 -9.31 -11.20 -7.96
CA LEU A 31 -9.71 -9.88 -7.48
C LEU A 31 -9.49 -9.79 -5.97
N PHE A 32 -8.82 -8.72 -5.54
CA PHE A 32 -8.59 -8.38 -4.14
C PHE A 32 -9.20 -7.02 -3.85
N ASN A 33 -9.79 -6.86 -2.67
CA ASN A 33 -10.18 -5.56 -2.14
C ASN A 33 -9.26 -5.24 -0.96
N LEU A 34 -8.69 -4.05 -0.97
CA LEU A 34 -7.92 -3.56 0.16
C LEU A 34 -8.82 -2.66 1.01
N ASN A 35 -8.74 -2.83 2.32
CA ASN A 35 -9.30 -1.88 3.28
C ASN A 35 -8.58 -0.53 3.20
N ASP A 36 -9.01 0.43 4.01
CA ASP A 36 -8.48 1.80 4.00
C ASP A 36 -6.96 1.84 4.23
N VAL A 37 -6.43 1.06 5.18
CA VAL A 37 -4.99 0.99 5.46
C VAL A 37 -4.22 0.43 4.27
N GLY A 38 -4.69 -0.69 3.71
CA GLY A 38 -4.06 -1.31 2.54
C GLY A 38 -4.13 -0.40 1.31
N THR A 39 -5.23 0.36 1.16
CA THR A 39 -5.41 1.35 0.10
C THR A 39 -4.40 2.49 0.23
N ALA A 40 -4.22 3.04 1.43
CA ALA A 40 -3.24 4.10 1.69
C ALA A 40 -1.80 3.64 1.38
N ILE A 41 -1.44 2.42 1.79
CA ILE A 41 -0.13 1.82 1.49
C ILE A 41 0.03 1.61 -0.02
N TRP A 42 -0.99 1.07 -0.69
CA TRP A 42 -0.97 0.82 -2.12
C TRP A 42 -0.76 2.10 -2.93
N GLU A 43 -1.48 3.17 -2.59
CA GLU A 43 -1.37 4.46 -3.28
C GLU A 43 0.02 5.10 -3.10
N ALA A 44 0.67 4.86 -1.97
CA ALA A 44 2.01 5.36 -1.66
C ALA A 44 3.17 4.49 -2.18
N ALA A 45 2.90 3.26 -2.64
CA ALA A 45 3.89 2.35 -3.20
C ALA A 45 4.33 2.79 -4.62
N ASP A 46 5.16 3.82 -4.67
CA ASP A 46 5.70 4.47 -5.87
C ASP A 46 7.08 3.91 -6.32
N GLY A 47 7.72 3.09 -5.49
CA GLY A 47 9.08 2.58 -5.72
C GLY A 47 10.20 3.59 -5.47
N GLN A 48 9.88 4.78 -4.94
CA GLN A 48 10.81 5.88 -4.66
C GLN A 48 10.85 6.22 -3.17
N SER A 49 9.72 6.13 -2.49
CA SER A 49 9.57 6.29 -1.04
C SER A 49 9.91 4.98 -0.34
N SER A 50 10.68 5.03 0.75
CA SER A 50 10.99 3.81 1.52
C SER A 50 9.75 3.31 2.28
N LEU A 51 9.74 2.04 2.67
CA LEU A 51 8.67 1.47 3.48
C LEU A 51 8.49 2.25 4.80
N GLU A 52 9.59 2.64 5.44
CA GLU A 52 9.57 3.45 6.66
C GLU A 52 8.91 4.81 6.42
N GLU A 53 9.25 5.48 5.31
CA GLU A 53 8.64 6.77 4.94
C GLU A 53 7.15 6.62 4.63
N ILE A 54 6.75 5.55 3.94
CA ILE A 54 5.34 5.25 3.67
C ILE A 54 4.59 5.03 4.98
N VAL A 55 5.13 4.23 5.90
CA VAL A 55 4.52 3.98 7.20
C VAL A 55 4.38 5.28 8.00
N GLU A 56 5.43 6.08 8.10
CA GLU A 56 5.40 7.32 8.88
C GLU A 56 4.40 8.33 8.31
N ARG A 57 4.43 8.55 6.98
CA ARG A 57 3.67 9.63 6.32
C ARG A 57 2.23 9.25 5.99
N LYS A 58 1.91 7.97 5.90
CA LYS A 58 0.58 7.47 5.51
C LYS A 58 -0.07 6.68 6.61
N VAL A 59 0.61 5.67 7.14
CA VAL A 59 -0.02 4.78 8.12
C VAL A 59 -0.13 5.46 9.48
N CYS A 60 0.98 5.92 10.06
CA CYS A 60 0.96 6.57 11.38
C CYS A 60 0.29 7.95 11.37
N ALA A 61 0.30 8.64 10.22
CA ALA A 61 -0.32 9.96 10.10
C ALA A 61 -1.84 9.90 9.97
N GLU A 62 -2.38 8.86 9.31
CA GLU A 62 -3.81 8.74 9.01
C GLU A 62 -4.52 7.74 9.94
N PHE A 63 -3.77 6.79 10.52
CA PHE A 63 -4.27 5.76 11.41
C PHE A 63 -3.53 5.87 12.76
N ASP A 64 -4.28 5.86 13.87
CA ASP A 64 -3.74 6.04 15.23
C ASP A 64 -2.94 4.79 15.68
N VAL A 65 -1.78 4.58 15.05
CA VAL A 65 -0.91 3.43 15.24
C VAL A 65 0.54 3.88 15.27
N LYS A 66 1.35 3.26 16.14
CA LYS A 66 2.77 3.59 16.27
C LYS A 66 3.58 2.87 15.19
N ALA A 67 4.66 3.50 14.72
CA ALA A 67 5.57 2.92 13.73
C ALA A 67 6.12 1.54 14.16
N THR A 68 6.34 1.32 15.45
CA THR A 68 6.80 0.03 15.99
C THR A 68 5.80 -1.12 15.80
N GLU A 69 4.50 -0.81 15.73
CA GLU A 69 3.45 -1.78 15.45
C GLU A 69 3.25 -1.94 13.94
N ALA A 70 3.28 -0.83 13.20
CA ALA A 70 3.09 -0.81 11.75
C ALA A 70 4.24 -1.45 10.95
N LEU A 71 5.47 -1.48 11.50
CA LEU A 71 6.65 -2.10 10.89
C LEU A 71 6.93 -3.53 11.37
N ARG A 72 6.04 -4.12 12.17
CA ARG A 72 6.26 -5.43 12.80
C ARG A 72 6.08 -6.60 11.83
#